data_AF-Q5I5Q0-F1
#
_entry.id   AF-Q5I5Q0-F1
#
_cell.length_a   1.000
_cell.length_b   1.000
_cell.length_c   1.000
_cell.angle_alpha   90.00
_cell.angle_beta   90.00
_cell.angle_gamma   90.00
#
_symmetry.space_group_name_H-M   'P 1'
#
loop_
_entity.id
_entity.type
_entity.pdbx_description
1 polymer ?
#
loop_
_entity_poly.entity_id
_entity_poly.type
_entity_poly.pdbx_seq_one_letter_code
_entity_poly.pdbx_strand_id
1 'polypeptide(L)'
;LWPSNYSNPRMPSKCTGSLFNFRKYPQLRSDLKISWPDVESGNDTRFWESEWNKHGRCSEASLNQMQYFERSHAMWISYNITEILKNASIVPHP
;
A
#
# COMPACT_ATOMS: atom_id res chain seq x y z
N LEU A 1 2.40 1.80 1.22
CA LEU A 1 3.85 1.64 1.51
C LEU A 1 4.59 2.81 0.90
N TRP A 2 5.25 3.67 1.68
CA TRP A 2 5.89 4.87 1.14
C TRP A 2 7.40 4.80 1.31
N PRO A 3 8.19 4.80 0.21
CA PRO A 3 9.63 5.00 0.31
C PRO A 3 9.94 6.33 0.99
N SER A 4 11.01 6.37 1.79
CA SER A 4 11.41 7.55 2.55
C SER A 4 12.90 7.82 2.41
N ASN A 5 13.29 9.10 2.37
CA ASN A 5 14.68 9.53 2.47
C ASN A 5 15.06 10.03 3.89
N TYR A 6 14.25 9.71 4.91
CA TYR A 6 14.34 10.13 6.32
C TYR A 6 14.20 11.64 6.58
N SER A 7 14.77 12.48 5.72
CA SER A 7 14.90 13.92 5.90
C SER A 7 13.60 14.68 5.63
N ASN A 8 12.72 14.15 4.80
CA ASN A 8 11.42 14.75 4.52
C ASN A 8 10.32 13.67 4.47
N PRO A 9 9.27 13.77 5.31
CA PRO A 9 8.25 12.73 5.43
C PRO A 9 7.39 12.57 4.16
N ARG A 10 7.41 13.55 3.24
CA ARG A 10 6.68 13.51 1.97
C ARG A 10 7.55 13.08 0.79
N MET A 11 8.84 12.80 1.02
CA MET A 11 9.79 12.47 -0.04
C MET A 11 10.50 11.13 0.20
N PRO A 12 10.84 10.42 -0.89
CA PRO A 12 10.56 10.77 -2.28
C PRO A 12 9.08 10.54 -2.68
N SER A 13 8.58 11.32 -3.64
CA SER A 13 7.25 11.13 -4.24
C SER A 13 7.24 11.55 -5.71
N LYS A 14 6.29 11.02 -6.48
CA LYS A 14 6.09 11.26 -7.92
C LYS A 14 7.33 11.00 -8.79
N CYS A 15 8.20 10.07 -8.38
CA CYS A 15 9.41 9.69 -9.11
C CYS A 15 9.11 9.22 -10.54
N THR A 16 10.06 9.36 -11.46
CA THR A 16 9.95 8.80 -12.82
C THR A 16 9.91 7.27 -12.76
N GLY A 17 9.21 6.64 -13.70
CA GLY A 17 9.00 5.19 -13.71
C GLY A 17 7.73 4.77 -14.46
N SER A 18 7.49 3.46 -14.52
CA SER A 18 6.31 2.89 -15.19
C SER A 18 5.03 3.34 -14.51
N LEU A 19 4.05 3.78 -15.30
CA LEU A 19 2.71 4.08 -14.78
C LEU A 19 2.01 2.80 -14.30
N PHE A 20 1.03 2.99 -13.42
CA PHE A 20 0.20 1.91 -12.93
C PHE A 20 -0.42 1.13 -14.08
N ASN A 21 -0.26 -0.19 -14.04
CA ASN A 21 -0.91 -1.09 -14.98
C ASN A 21 -1.78 -2.09 -14.22
N PHE A 22 -3.09 -1.83 -14.23
CA PHE A 22 -4.08 -2.67 -13.56
C PHE A 22 -4.02 -4.13 -14.02
N ARG A 23 -3.77 -4.38 -15.31
CA ARG A 23 -3.85 -5.73 -15.92
C ARG A 23 -2.81 -6.69 -15.39
N LYS A 24 -1.71 -6.21 -14.79
CA LYS A 24 -0.53 -7.06 -14.62
C LYS A 24 -0.72 -8.22 -13.64
N TYR A 25 -1.61 -8.18 -12.64
CA TYR A 25 -1.67 -9.25 -11.61
C TYR A 25 -3.09 -9.44 -11.04
N PRO A 26 -3.93 -10.32 -11.62
CA PRO A 26 -5.32 -10.47 -11.19
C PRO A 26 -5.47 -11.11 -9.80
N GLN A 27 -4.59 -12.06 -9.43
CA GLN A 27 -4.64 -12.75 -8.15
C GLN A 27 -4.43 -11.79 -6.98
N LEU A 28 -3.46 -10.87 -7.09
CA LEU A 28 -3.15 -9.92 -6.03
C LEU A 28 -4.30 -8.94 -5.75
N ARG A 29 -5.25 -8.77 -6.69
CA ARG A 29 -6.38 -7.85 -6.50
C ARG A 29 -7.35 -8.34 -5.43
N SER A 30 -7.58 -9.65 -5.30
CA SER A 30 -8.46 -10.15 -4.23
C SER A 30 -7.86 -9.85 -2.86
N ASP A 31 -6.55 -9.99 -2.75
CA ASP A 31 -5.81 -9.79 -1.51
C ASP A 31 -5.76 -8.30 -1.13
N LEU A 32 -5.55 -7.44 -2.12
CA LEU A 32 -5.56 -5.98 -1.93
C LEU A 32 -6.95 -5.42 -1.59
N LYS A 33 -8.05 -6.02 -2.09
CA LYS A 33 -9.40 -5.61 -1.69
C LYS A 33 -9.65 -5.77 -0.19
N ILE A 34 -9.01 -6.75 0.43
CA ILE A 34 -9.13 -7.00 1.87
C ILE A 34 -8.13 -6.13 2.64
N SER A 35 -6.87 -6.16 2.21
CA SER A 35 -5.76 -5.56 2.97
C SER A 35 -5.54 -4.08 2.70
N TRP A 36 -6.04 -3.54 1.59
CA TRP A 36 -5.80 -2.17 1.15
C TRP A 36 -6.99 -1.54 0.40
N PRO A 37 -8.21 -1.52 0.99
CA PRO A 37 -9.39 -0.93 0.36
C PRO A 37 -9.32 0.61 0.32
N ASP A 38 -10.05 1.21 -0.62
CA ASP A 38 -10.40 2.62 -0.57
C ASP A 38 -11.58 2.84 0.38
N VAL A 39 -11.32 3.53 1.49
CA VAL A 39 -12.30 3.81 2.54
C VAL A 39 -13.04 5.15 2.34
N GLU A 40 -12.64 5.97 1.37
CA GLU A 40 -13.25 7.28 1.12
C GLU A 40 -14.28 7.20 0.00
N SER A 41 -13.88 6.73 -1.19
CA SER A 41 -14.75 6.72 -2.38
C SER A 41 -15.23 5.33 -2.79
N GLY A 42 -14.67 4.27 -2.18
CA GLY A 42 -14.94 2.88 -2.54
C GLY A 42 -14.35 2.45 -3.89
N ASN A 43 -13.47 3.25 -4.48
CA ASN A 43 -12.81 2.92 -5.74
C ASN A 43 -11.36 2.48 -5.50
N ASP A 44 -11.21 1.22 -5.10
CA ASP A 44 -9.92 0.61 -4.78
C ASP A 44 -8.90 0.78 -5.91
N THR A 45 -9.32 0.61 -7.17
CA THR A 45 -8.39 0.66 -8.31
C THR A 45 -7.81 2.05 -8.50
N ARG A 46 -8.63 3.09 -8.37
CA ARG A 46 -8.18 4.48 -8.44
C ARG A 46 -7.24 4.80 -7.29
N PHE A 47 -7.52 4.26 -6.10
CA PHE A 47 -6.66 4.44 -4.94
C PHE A 47 -5.29 3.76 -5.13
N TRP A 48 -5.25 2.50 -5.54
CA TRP A 48 -4.01 1.78 -5.82
C TRP A 48 -3.19 2.45 -6.93
N GLU A 49 -3.85 2.93 -7.97
CA GLU A 49 -3.21 3.71 -9.03
C GLU A 49 -2.53 4.97 -8.47
N SER A 50 -3.24 5.74 -7.65
CA SER A 50 -2.68 6.93 -7.01
C SER A 50 -1.47 6.59 -6.14
N GLU A 51 -1.56 5.54 -5.32
CA GLU A 51 -0.48 5.10 -4.44
C GLU A 51 0.75 4.61 -5.23
N TRP A 52 0.56 3.84 -6.30
CA TRP A 52 1.67 3.42 -7.16
C TRP A 52 2.30 4.63 -7.87
N ASN A 53 1.49 5.45 -8.53
CA ASN A 53 1.98 6.57 -9.32
C ASN A 53 2.67 7.63 -8.44
N LYS A 54 2.22 7.82 -7.20
CA LYS A 54 2.82 8.79 -6.28
C LYS A 54 3.97 8.21 -5.46
N HIS A 55 3.89 6.97 -5.00
CA HIS A 55 4.85 6.40 -4.05
C HIS A 55 5.57 5.16 -4.59
N GLY A 56 4.85 4.19 -5.16
CA GLY A 56 5.44 2.93 -5.62
C GLY A 56 6.54 3.08 -6.67
N ARG A 57 6.41 4.01 -7.62
CA ARG A 57 7.44 4.32 -8.62
C ARG A 57 8.79 4.71 -8.02
N CYS A 58 8.79 5.32 -6.83
CA CYS A 58 10.03 5.68 -6.14
C CYS A 58 10.83 4.49 -5.62
N SER A 59 10.25 3.28 -5.63
CA SER A 59 10.93 2.02 -5.31
C SER A 59 11.13 1.11 -6.53
N GLU A 60 10.79 1.55 -7.75
CA GLU A 60 10.74 0.68 -8.93
C GLU A 60 12.08 0.02 -9.27
N ALA A 61 13.20 0.67 -8.93
CA ALA A 61 14.53 0.12 -9.09
C ALA A 61 14.79 -1.16 -8.27
N SER A 62 13.98 -1.43 -7.23
CA SER A 62 14.12 -2.58 -6.33
C SER A 62 12.86 -3.43 -6.24
N LEU A 63 11.69 -2.81 -6.36
CA LEU A 63 10.37 -3.46 -6.30
C LEU A 63 9.56 -3.03 -7.52
N ASN A 64 9.34 -3.95 -8.45
CA ASN A 64 8.37 -3.70 -9.51
C ASN A 64 6.95 -3.57 -8.93
N GLN A 65 5.98 -3.17 -9.75
CA GLN A 65 4.60 -2.94 -9.29
C GLN A 65 4.00 -4.15 -8.53
N MET A 66 4.24 -5.39 -8.99
CA MET A 66 3.77 -6.60 -8.30
C MET A 66 4.36 -6.67 -6.90
N GLN A 67 5.70 -6.62 -6.82
CA GLN A 67 6.45 -6.80 -5.58
C GLN A 67 6.13 -5.70 -4.57
N TYR A 68 5.88 -4.47 -5.02
CA TYR A 68 5.43 -3.37 -4.17
C TYR A 68 4.11 -3.69 -3.46
N PHE A 69 3.12 -4.18 -4.21
CA PHE A 69 1.81 -4.53 -3.66
C PHE A 69 1.87 -5.83 -2.83
N GLU A 70 2.62 -6.84 -3.27
CA GLU A 70 2.87 -8.07 -2.48
C GLU A 70 3.53 -7.74 -1.14
N ARG A 71 4.56 -6.88 -1.15
CA ARG A 71 5.23 -6.45 0.06
C ARG A 71 4.27 -5.73 1.00
N SER A 72 3.42 -4.87 0.45
CA SER A 72 2.42 -4.14 1.23
C SER A 72 1.38 -5.08 1.85
N HIS A 73 0.89 -6.05 1.09
CA HIS A 73 -0.02 -7.09 1.59
C HIS A 73 0.63 -7.95 2.67
N ALA A 74 1.88 -8.39 2.47
CA ALA A 74 2.63 -9.16 3.46
C ALA A 74 2.84 -8.37 4.77
N MET A 75 3.08 -7.06 4.69
CA MET A 75 3.15 -6.19 5.87
C MET A 75 1.81 -6.15 6.62
N TRP A 76 0.69 -6.01 5.90
CA TRP A 76 -0.65 -6.02 6.50
C TRP A 76 -0.94 -7.33 7.25
N ILE A 77 -0.59 -8.49 6.68
CA ILE A 77 -0.74 -9.79 7.35
C ILE A 77 0.13 -9.87 8.61
N SER A 78 1.37 -9.37 8.54
CA SER A 78 2.35 -9.52 9.63
C SER A 78 2.00 -8.70 10.88
N TYR A 79 1.20 -7.64 10.72
CA TYR A 79 0.90 -6.69 11.79
C TYR A 79 -0.61 -6.50 11.94
N ASN A 80 -1.27 -7.45 12.60
CA ASN A 80 -2.68 -7.29 12.99
C ASN A 80 -2.78 -6.30 14.16
N ILE A 81 -2.80 -5.01 13.85
CA ILE A 81 -2.82 -3.91 14.82
C ILE A 81 -4.04 -4.03 15.75
N THR A 82 -5.19 -4.48 15.24
CA THR A 82 -6.39 -4.69 16.06
C THR A 82 -6.12 -5.67 17.20
N GLU A 83 -5.57 -6.85 16.91
CA GLU A 83 -5.25 -7.84 17.95
C GLU A 83 -4.10 -7.39 18.86
N ILE A 84 -3.08 -6.73 18.31
CA ILE A 84 -1.97 -6.17 19.09
C ILE A 84 -2.50 -5.18 20.14
N LEU A 85 -3.36 -4.24 19.73
CA LEU A 85 -3.93 -3.23 20.63
C LEU A 85 -4.93 -3.83 21.62
N LYS A 86 -5.79 -4.75 21.15
CA LYS A 86 -6.75 -5.45 22.00
C LYS A 86 -6.08 -6.25 23.12
N ASN A 87 -4.96 -6.91 22.83
CA ASN A 87 -4.17 -7.61 23.86
C ASN A 87 -3.60 -6.65 24.93
N ALA A 88 -3.39 -5.38 24.58
CA ALA A 88 -3.04 -4.32 25.51
C ALA A 88 -4.26 -3.62 26.14
N SER A 89 -5.47 -4.18 25.98
CA SER A 89 -6.74 -3.58 26.41
C SER A 89 -7.04 -2.19 25.81
N ILE A 90 -6.45 -1.90 24.65
CA ILE A 90 -6.73 -0.70 23.86
C ILE A 90 -7.72 -1.10 22.77
N VAL A 91 -8.96 -0.64 22.88
CA VAL A 91 -10.02 -0.93 21.91
C VAL A 91 -10.58 0.36 21.33
N PRO A 92 -11.01 0.37 20.05
CA PRO A 92 -11.72 1.51 19.49
C PRO A 92 -12.96 1.84 20.35
N HIS A 93 -13.12 3.12 20.70
CA HIS A 93 -14.31 3.62 21.37
C HIS A 93 -15.17 4.38 20.35
N PRO A 94 -16.52 4.25 20.40
CA PRO A 94 -17.43 4.98 19.53
C PRO A 94 -17.34 6.51 19.66
#